data_AF-A0A7S2ZKT9-F1
#
_entry.id   AF-A0A7S2ZKT9-F1
#
_cell.length_a   1.000
_cell.length_b   1.000
_cell.length_c   1.000
_cell.angle_alpha   90.00
_cell.angle_beta   90.00
_cell.angle_gamma   90.00
#
_symmetry.space_group_name_H-M   'P 1'
#
loop_
_entity.id
_entity.type
_entity.pdbx_description
1 polymer ?
#
loop_
_entity_poly.entity_id
_entity_poly.type
_entity_poly.pdbx_seq_one_letter_code
_entity_poly.pdbx_strand_id
1 'polypeptide(L)'
;GVAACHALRKRGIECVVFDGKDRVGGLWVDNYYGACVQLPYYLYEFPEQRFKDDVSFNPSMDQVCEYLETFVDANGIRDSFRFKSKVTSVLQLEDSSWALSIEDVTTGESRVEEFAYLVMCNGLFSDKPNRIKLEGEQEFRGEIMHSSEYRSPEVFSGKNVVVFGMGK
;
A
#
# COMPACT_ATOMS: atom_id res chain seq x y z
N GLY A 1 -0.40 3.21 7.82
CA GLY A 1 -0.74 2.18 8.83
C GLY A 1 0.30 2.12 9.93
N VAL A 2 1.50 1.60 9.63
CA VAL A 2 2.58 1.37 10.61
C VAL A 2 2.87 2.57 11.52
N ALA A 3 3.11 3.75 10.94
CA ALA A 3 3.41 4.97 11.71
C ALA A 3 2.28 5.36 12.69
N ALA A 4 1.02 5.25 12.25
CA ALA A 4 -0.15 5.58 13.06
C ALA A 4 -0.31 4.57 14.21
N CYS A 5 -0.19 3.28 13.90
CA CYS A 5 -0.21 2.21 14.90
C CYS A 5 0.86 2.43 15.96
N HIS A 6 2.11 2.65 15.55
CA HIS A 6 3.22 2.95 16.46
C HIS A 6 2.93 4.14 17.37
N ALA A 7 2.48 5.25 16.80
CA ALA A 7 2.18 6.46 17.56
C ALA A 7 1.05 6.27 18.60
N LEU A 8 0.03 5.47 18.27
CA LEU A 8 -1.08 5.14 19.18
C LEU A 8 -0.63 4.18 20.28
N ARG A 9 0.07 3.10 19.92
CA ARG A 9 0.59 2.11 20.88
C ARG A 9 1.55 2.74 21.88
N LYS A 10 2.42 3.67 21.44
CA LYS A 10 3.28 4.47 22.34
C LYS A 10 2.53 5.32 23.36
N ARG A 11 1.26 5.65 23.11
CA ARG A 11 0.40 6.41 24.02
C ARG A 11 -0.50 5.52 24.87
N GLY A 12 -0.33 4.19 24.81
CA GLY A 12 -1.17 3.23 25.51
C GLY A 12 -2.57 3.10 24.90
N ILE A 13 -2.76 3.53 23.66
CA ILE A 13 -4.05 3.41 22.95
C ILE A 13 -4.05 2.07 22.21
N GLU A 14 -5.03 1.22 22.52
CA GLU A 14 -5.31 0.00 21.76
C GLU A 14 -5.84 0.35 20.37
N CYS A 15 -5.33 -0.32 19.34
CA CYS A 15 -5.77 -0.11 17.97
C CYS A 15 -5.64 -1.39 17.14
N VAL A 16 -6.48 -1.48 16.11
CA VAL A 16 -6.46 -2.54 15.10
C VAL A 16 -6.17 -1.91 13.75
N VAL A 17 -5.28 -2.52 12.98
CA VAL A 17 -4.95 -2.12 11.62
C VAL A 17 -5.41 -3.20 10.66
N PHE A 18 -6.36 -2.88 9.80
CA PHE A 18 -6.79 -3.76 8.71
C PHE A 18 -5.98 -3.48 7.44
N ASP A 19 -5.45 -4.54 6.84
CA ASP A 19 -4.80 -4.46 5.52
C ASP A 19 -5.27 -5.64 4.66
N GLY A 20 -5.59 -5.36 3.40
CA GLY A 20 -6.01 -6.39 2.45
C GLY A 20 -4.86 -7.26 1.95
N LYS A 21 -3.61 -6.81 2.08
CA LYS A 21 -2.42 -7.60 1.78
C LYS A 21 -2.14 -8.60 2.92
N ASP A 22 -1.32 -9.59 2.65
CA ASP A 22 -0.95 -10.65 3.59
C ASP A 22 0.22 -10.28 4.52
N ARG A 23 0.82 -9.12 4.31
CA ARG A 23 2.01 -8.66 5.05
C ARG A 23 2.12 -7.13 5.09
N VAL A 24 3.07 -6.62 5.86
CA VAL A 24 3.34 -5.18 5.96
C VAL A 24 4.02 -4.69 4.69
N GLY A 25 3.60 -3.52 4.19
CA GLY A 25 4.30 -2.81 3.12
C GLY A 25 3.40 -2.03 2.17
N GLY A 26 2.12 -2.40 2.08
CA GLY A 26 1.17 -1.73 1.19
C GLY A 26 1.66 -1.75 -0.27
N LEU A 27 1.88 -0.56 -0.86
CA LEU A 27 2.37 -0.42 -2.23
C LEU A 27 3.72 -1.13 -2.47
N TRP A 28 4.55 -1.30 -1.44
CA TRP A 28 5.85 -1.97 -1.56
C TRP A 28 5.75 -3.49 -1.75
N VAL A 29 4.59 -4.11 -1.47
CA VAL A 29 4.39 -5.56 -1.60
C VAL A 29 4.10 -5.97 -3.05
N ASP A 30 3.49 -5.09 -3.85
CA ASP A 30 2.97 -5.40 -5.18
C ASP A 30 3.05 -4.16 -6.08
N ASN A 31 4.25 -3.92 -6.62
CA ASN A 31 4.54 -2.86 -7.58
C ASN A 31 5.30 -3.42 -8.79
N TYR A 32 5.60 -2.56 -9.76
CA TYR A 32 6.32 -2.96 -10.96
C TYR A 32 7.79 -3.37 -10.69
N TYR A 33 8.31 -4.24 -11.56
CA TYR A 33 9.68 -4.73 -11.53
C TYR A 33 10.69 -3.57 -11.57
N GLY A 34 11.63 -3.59 -10.63
CA GLY A 34 12.68 -2.58 -10.52
C GLY A 34 12.24 -1.29 -9.82
N ALA A 35 11.01 -1.21 -9.31
CA ALA A 35 10.63 -0.11 -8.43
C ALA A 35 11.56 -0.05 -7.21
N CYS A 36 11.98 1.15 -6.85
CA CYS A 36 12.84 1.42 -5.71
C CYS A 36 12.55 2.82 -5.15
N VAL A 37 13.03 3.08 -3.94
CA VAL A 37 12.94 4.40 -3.32
C VAL A 37 13.77 5.39 -4.14
N GLN A 38 13.14 6.47 -4.61
CA GLN A 38 13.79 7.50 -5.44
C GLN A 38 14.60 8.53 -4.62
N LEU A 39 14.75 8.28 -3.32
CA LEU A 39 15.47 9.12 -2.37
C LEU A 39 16.54 8.28 -1.65
N PRO A 40 17.55 8.93 -1.05
CA PRO A 40 18.50 8.25 -0.19
C PRO A 40 17.79 7.52 0.97
N TYR A 41 18.25 6.32 1.31
CA TYR A 41 17.66 5.46 2.34
C TYR A 41 17.40 6.19 3.67
N TYR A 42 18.32 7.05 4.11
CA TYR A 42 18.24 7.76 5.40
C TYR A 42 17.09 8.78 5.47
N LEU A 43 16.51 9.19 4.34
CA LEU A 43 15.30 10.02 4.30
C LEU A 43 14.02 9.18 4.40
N TYR A 44 14.13 7.86 4.31
CA TYR A 44 13.03 6.89 4.38
C TYR A 44 12.94 6.19 5.74
N GLU A 45 13.82 6.54 6.68
CA GLU A 45 13.88 5.95 8.02
C GLU A 45 12.80 6.52 8.95
N PHE A 46 12.36 5.68 9.88
CA PHE A 46 11.64 6.13 11.07
C PHE A 46 12.69 6.74 12.01
N PRO A 47 12.36 7.81 12.76
CA PRO A 47 13.33 8.45 13.66
C PRO A 47 13.99 7.51 14.68
N GLU A 48 13.37 6.37 14.96
CA GLU A 48 13.74 5.41 16.01
C GLU A 48 14.40 4.14 15.48
N GLN A 49 14.46 3.97 14.15
CA GLN A 49 15.03 2.79 13.53
C GLN A 49 15.73 3.15 12.23
N ARG A 50 16.97 2.69 12.08
CA ARG A 50 17.73 2.82 10.84
C ARG A 50 17.53 1.59 9.95
N PHE A 51 17.78 1.75 8.67
CA PHE A 51 18.03 0.60 7.81
C PHE A 51 19.28 -0.16 8.28
N LYS A 52 19.41 -1.41 7.84
CA LYS A 52 20.64 -2.20 8.03
C LYS A 52 21.80 -1.57 7.24
N ASP A 53 23.02 -1.83 7.69
CA ASP A 53 24.23 -1.24 7.11
C ASP A 53 24.48 -1.64 5.64
N ASP A 54 23.88 -2.72 5.17
CA ASP A 54 23.98 -3.25 3.80
C ASP A 54 22.87 -2.75 2.87
N VAL A 55 22.04 -1.80 3.30
CA VAL A 55 20.99 -1.23 2.46
C VAL A 55 21.58 -0.50 1.24
N SER A 56 20.90 -0.59 0.10
CA SER A 56 21.26 0.20 -1.07
C SER A 56 20.96 1.68 -0.85
N PHE A 57 21.69 2.56 -1.55
CA PHE A 57 21.45 4.01 -1.48
C PHE A 57 19.99 4.37 -1.81
N ASN A 58 19.43 3.68 -2.81
CA ASN A 58 18.01 3.67 -3.16
C ASN A 58 17.42 2.30 -2.82
N PRO A 59 16.81 2.13 -1.64
CA PRO A 59 16.23 0.85 -1.21
C PRO A 59 15.30 0.25 -2.25
N SER A 60 15.49 -1.05 -2.54
CA SER A 60 14.52 -1.85 -3.30
C SER A 60 13.21 -2.01 -2.52
N MET A 61 12.15 -2.43 -3.21
CA MET A 61 10.88 -2.75 -2.55
C MET A 61 11.04 -3.78 -1.43
N ASP A 62 11.85 -4.82 -1.66
CA ASP A 62 12.08 -5.88 -0.68
C ASP A 62 12.78 -5.35 0.57
N GLN A 63 13.78 -4.48 0.39
CA GLN A 63 14.48 -3.82 1.50
C GLN A 63 13.54 -2.91 2.30
N VAL A 64 12.63 -2.19 1.64
CA VAL A 64 11.62 -1.37 2.34
C VAL A 64 10.63 -2.26 3.09
N CYS A 65 10.13 -3.33 2.47
CA CYS A 65 9.25 -4.27 3.13
C CYS A 65 9.92 -4.89 4.36
N GLU A 66 11.14 -5.41 4.24
CA GLU A 66 11.90 -5.96 5.36
C GLU A 66 12.11 -4.92 6.48
N TYR A 67 12.45 -3.68 6.12
CA TYR A 67 12.58 -2.59 7.07
C TYR A 67 11.27 -2.30 7.84
N LEU A 68 10.12 -2.29 7.16
CA LEU A 68 8.83 -2.09 7.81
C LEU A 68 8.43 -3.29 8.69
N GLU A 69 8.70 -4.52 8.25
CA GLU A 69 8.44 -5.74 9.02
C GLU A 69 9.26 -5.73 10.33
N THR A 70 10.56 -5.47 10.23
CA THR A 70 11.45 -5.39 11.40
C THR A 70 11.04 -4.26 12.34
N PHE A 71 10.57 -3.12 11.82
CA PHE A 71 10.04 -2.04 12.65
C PHE A 71 8.78 -2.46 13.42
N VAL A 72 7.86 -3.16 12.76
CA VAL A 72 6.64 -3.67 13.41
C VAL A 72 6.97 -4.66 14.53
N ASP A 73 7.91 -5.57 14.29
CA ASP A 73 8.32 -6.58 15.27
C ASP A 73 9.10 -5.97 16.44
N ALA A 74 10.08 -5.10 16.17
CA ALA A 74 10.91 -4.47 17.19
C ALA A 74 10.10 -3.60 18.16
N ASN A 75 8.97 -3.06 17.71
CA ASN A 75 8.08 -2.24 18.53
C ASN A 75 6.89 -3.01 19.13
N GLY A 76 6.81 -4.33 18.92
CA GLY A 76 5.75 -5.16 19.51
C GLY A 76 4.34 -4.78 19.07
N ILE A 77 4.19 -4.23 17.86
CA ILE A 77 2.89 -3.79 17.32
C ILE A 77 2.30 -4.77 16.31
N ARG A 78 2.96 -5.91 16.06
CA ARG A 78 2.53 -6.95 15.13
C ARG A 78 1.09 -7.40 15.39
N ASP A 79 0.74 -7.61 16.65
CA ASP A 79 -0.57 -8.13 17.05
C ASP A 79 -1.73 -7.15 16.83
N SER A 80 -1.44 -5.88 16.55
CA SER A 80 -2.45 -4.90 16.12
C SER A 80 -2.88 -5.10 14.68
N PHE A 81 -2.13 -5.83 13.85
CA PHE A 81 -2.43 -5.99 12.44
C PHE A 81 -3.35 -7.18 12.18
N ARG A 82 -4.30 -6.97 11.26
CA ARG A 82 -5.20 -7.97 10.70
C ARG A 82 -4.99 -7.93 9.19
N PHE A 83 -4.11 -8.80 8.72
CA PHE A 83 -3.83 -8.98 7.30
C PHE A 83 -4.97 -9.71 6.61
N LYS A 84 -4.94 -9.72 5.28
CA LYS A 84 -5.96 -10.35 4.43
C LYS A 84 -7.38 -9.84 4.75
N SER A 85 -7.49 -8.67 5.36
CA SER A 85 -8.74 -8.08 5.84
C SER A 85 -8.96 -6.77 5.11
N LYS A 86 -9.72 -6.82 4.01
CA LYS A 86 -10.02 -5.68 3.16
C LYS A 86 -11.23 -4.94 3.71
N VAL A 87 -11.06 -3.69 4.11
CA VAL A 87 -12.19 -2.81 4.42
C VAL A 87 -12.87 -2.41 3.11
N THR A 88 -14.16 -2.75 2.96
CA THR A 88 -14.95 -2.51 1.75
C THR A 88 -15.93 -1.36 1.89
N SER A 89 -16.33 -1.04 3.12
CA SER A 89 -17.22 0.08 3.43
C SER A 89 -16.94 0.64 4.81
N VAL A 90 -17.20 1.94 4.96
CA VAL A 90 -17.11 2.69 6.21
C VAL A 90 -18.37 3.53 6.34
N LEU A 91 -19.06 3.41 7.47
CA LEU A 91 -20.25 4.19 7.79
C LEU A 91 -20.08 4.87 9.15
N GLN A 92 -20.36 6.17 9.23
CA GLN A 92 -20.47 6.85 10.52
C GLN A 92 -21.85 6.59 11.12
N LEU A 93 -21.88 6.17 12.38
CA LEU A 93 -23.09 5.89 13.14
C LEU A 93 -23.61 7.15 13.85
N GLU A 94 -24.84 7.09 14.37
CA GLU A 94 -25.50 8.23 15.02
C GLU A 94 -24.75 8.72 16.28
N ASP A 95 -24.07 7.83 16.99
CA ASP A 95 -23.24 8.13 18.16
C ASP A 95 -21.83 8.63 17.80
N SER A 96 -21.59 8.93 16.51
CA SER A 96 -20.30 9.34 15.93
C SER A 96 -19.22 8.25 15.90
N SER A 97 -19.53 7.00 16.27
CA SER A 97 -18.65 5.85 16.03
C SER A 97 -18.69 5.41 14.55
N TRP A 98 -17.90 4.40 14.20
CA TRP A 98 -17.70 3.95 12.83
C TRP A 98 -17.96 2.45 12.70
N ALA A 99 -18.82 2.06 11.77
CA ALA A 99 -19.00 0.67 11.36
C ALA A 99 -18.17 0.39 10.09
N LEU A 100 -17.28 -0.60 10.17
CA LEU A 100 -16.44 -1.03 9.07
C LEU A 100 -16.94 -2.38 8.54
N SER A 101 -17.23 -2.46 7.25
CA SER A 101 -17.41 -3.74 6.56
C SER A 101 -16.04 -4.27 6.14
N ILE A 102 -15.68 -5.46 6.60
CA ILE A 102 -14.38 -6.10 6.42
C ILE A 102 -14.58 -7.44 5.72
N GLU A 103 -13.93 -7.61 4.59
CA GLU A 103 -13.90 -8.84 3.80
C GLU A 103 -12.57 -9.55 4.00
N ASP A 104 -12.59 -10.82 4.37
CA ASP A 104 -11.41 -11.67 4.34
C ASP A 104 -11.10 -12.04 2.88
N VAL A 105 -9.94 -11.61 2.36
CA VAL A 105 -9.60 -11.77 0.94
C VAL A 105 -9.28 -13.21 0.54
N THR A 106 -9.12 -14.12 1.52
CA THR A 106 -8.86 -15.54 1.25
C THR A 106 -10.15 -16.33 1.16
N THR A 107 -11.12 -16.01 2.04
CA THR A 107 -12.38 -16.76 2.15
C THR A 107 -13.57 -16.07 1.47
N GLY A 108 -13.49 -14.75 1.26
CA GLY A 108 -14.59 -13.90 0.82
C GLY A 108 -15.62 -13.60 1.92
N GLU A 109 -15.40 -14.09 3.14
CA GLU A 109 -16.33 -13.86 4.25
C GLU A 109 -16.30 -12.39 4.68
N SER A 110 -17.49 -11.82 4.87
CA SER A 110 -17.66 -10.44 5.29
C SER A 110 -18.18 -10.37 6.72
N ARG A 111 -17.64 -9.43 7.49
CA ARG A 111 -18.10 -9.09 8.84
C ARG A 111 -18.13 -7.58 9.04
N VAL A 112 -18.85 -7.14 10.07
CA VAL A 112 -18.90 -5.74 10.47
C VAL A 112 -18.29 -5.62 11.86
N GLU A 113 -17.39 -4.65 12.03
CA GLU A 113 -16.80 -4.30 13.32
C GLU A 113 -16.97 -2.79 13.56
N GLU A 114 -17.24 -2.41 14.81
CA GLU A 114 -17.47 -1.02 15.21
C GLU A 114 -16.28 -0.46 15.99
N PHE A 115 -15.95 0.80 15.72
CA PHE A 115 -14.81 1.50 16.33
C PHE A 115 -15.19 2.94 16.69
N ALA A 116 -14.74 3.40 17.86
CA ALA A 116 -14.94 4.78 18.29
C ALA A 116 -14.22 5.80 17.39
N TYR A 117 -13.09 5.41 16.79
CA TYR A 117 -12.27 6.29 15.97
C TYR A 117 -11.75 5.54 14.74
N LEU A 118 -11.57 6.28 13.64
CA LEU A 118 -11.04 5.77 12.39
C LEU A 118 -9.85 6.62 11.93
N VAL A 119 -8.75 5.96 11.57
CA VAL A 119 -7.58 6.59 10.94
C VAL A 119 -7.38 6.00 9.55
N MET A 120 -7.66 6.80 8.51
CA MET A 120 -7.49 6.37 7.13
C MET A 120 -6.01 6.33 6.74
N CYS A 121 -5.59 5.18 6.22
CA CYS A 121 -4.18 4.87 5.93
C CYS A 121 -4.00 4.13 4.59
N ASN A 122 -5.00 4.19 3.71
CA ASN A 122 -5.05 3.45 2.44
C ASN A 122 -4.17 4.04 1.33
N GLY A 123 -3.65 5.25 1.49
CA GLY A 123 -2.83 5.90 0.47
C GLY A 123 -3.63 6.36 -0.76
N LEU A 124 -2.91 6.88 -1.77
CA LEU A 124 -3.51 7.50 -2.96
C LEU A 124 -3.42 6.62 -4.23
N PHE A 125 -2.55 5.61 -4.24
CA PHE A 125 -2.20 4.83 -5.43
C PHE A 125 -2.74 3.39 -5.41
N SER A 126 -3.71 3.12 -4.53
CA SER A 126 -4.26 1.79 -4.29
C SER A 126 -5.60 1.52 -4.97
N ASP A 127 -6.18 2.52 -5.66
CA ASP A 127 -7.52 2.46 -6.23
C ASP A 127 -7.51 2.74 -7.74
N LYS A 128 -8.70 2.86 -8.33
CA LYS A 128 -8.94 2.98 -9.77
C LYS A 128 -8.04 4.04 -10.43
N PRO A 129 -7.27 3.67 -11.46
CA PRO A 129 -6.37 4.61 -12.12
C PRO A 129 -7.13 5.76 -12.78
N ASN A 130 -6.52 6.94 -12.77
CA ASN A 130 -7.03 8.09 -13.52
C ASN A 130 -6.78 7.89 -15.02
N ARG A 131 -7.73 7.24 -15.69
CA ARG A 131 -7.68 7.05 -17.15
C ARG A 131 -8.21 8.28 -17.87
N ILE A 132 -7.34 8.89 -18.67
CA ILE A 132 -7.71 9.93 -19.62
C ILE A 132 -8.32 9.26 -20.85
N LYS A 133 -9.52 9.67 -21.25
CA LYS A 133 -10.10 9.23 -22.53
C LYS A 133 -9.40 9.99 -23.66
N LEU A 134 -8.86 9.26 -24.63
CA LEU A 134 -8.20 9.85 -25.78
C LEU A 134 -9.17 9.91 -26.97
N GLU A 135 -9.12 11.00 -27.73
CA GLU A 135 -9.83 11.07 -29.00
C GLU A 135 -9.25 10.05 -29.97
N GLY A 136 -10.10 9.27 -30.64
CA GLY A 136 -9.67 8.18 -31.53
C GLY A 136 -9.15 6.92 -30.83
N GLU A 137 -9.23 6.82 -29.50
CA GLU A 137 -8.75 5.64 -28.75
C GLU A 137 -9.35 4.32 -29.25
N GLN A 138 -10.62 4.35 -29.65
CA GLN A 138 -11.35 3.18 -30.17
C GLN A 138 -10.87 2.72 -31.55
N GLU A 139 -10.19 3.59 -32.29
CA GLU A 139 -9.64 3.28 -33.62
C GLU A 139 -8.22 2.70 -33.52
N PHE A 140 -7.56 2.88 -32.38
CA PHE A 140 -6.24 2.32 -32.13
C PHE A 140 -6.33 0.80 -31.99
N ARG A 141 -5.61 0.09 -32.86
CA ARG A 141 -5.61 -1.39 -32.91
C ARG A 141 -4.55 -2.05 -32.03
N GLY A 142 -3.75 -1.24 -31.32
CA GLY A 142 -2.76 -1.71 -30.36
C GLY A 142 -3.33 -1.85 -28.96
N GLU A 143 -2.45 -2.16 -28.01
CA GLU A 143 -2.78 -2.28 -26.60
C GLU A 143 -2.59 -0.93 -25.89
N ILE A 144 -3.55 -0.53 -25.06
CA ILE A 144 -3.46 0.65 -24.21
C ILE A 144 -3.42 0.21 -22.76
N MET A 145 -2.33 0.53 -22.08
CA MET A 145 -2.05 0.13 -20.70
C MET A 145 -1.84 1.37 -19.83
N HIS A 146 -2.45 1.40 -18.65
CA HIS A 146 -2.16 2.41 -17.63
C HIS A 146 -0.95 1.99 -16.80
N SER A 147 -0.17 2.95 -16.28
CA SER A 147 1.05 2.65 -15.51
C SER A 147 0.81 1.75 -14.28
N SER A 148 -0.38 1.81 -13.69
CA SER A 148 -0.79 0.93 -12.58
C SER A 148 -0.90 -0.55 -12.96
N GLU A 149 -1.02 -0.87 -14.24
CA GLU A 149 -1.10 -2.25 -14.78
C GLU A 149 0.26 -2.76 -15.23
N TYR A 150 1.22 -1.85 -15.44
CA TYR A 150 2.59 -2.23 -15.78
C TYR A 150 3.20 -3.06 -14.65
N ARG A 151 3.86 -4.16 -15.03
CA ARG A 151 4.58 -5.02 -14.08
C ARG A 151 6.01 -5.29 -14.50
N SER A 152 6.29 -5.43 -15.79
CA SER A 152 7.61 -5.86 -16.23
C SER A 152 7.86 -5.50 -17.69
N PRO A 153 9.09 -5.18 -18.11
CA PRO A 153 9.36 -4.71 -19.47
C PRO A 153 9.18 -5.78 -20.56
N GLU A 154 9.17 -7.07 -20.18
CA GLU A 154 9.09 -8.21 -21.10
C GLU A 154 7.82 -8.17 -21.97
N VAL A 155 6.72 -7.62 -21.45
CA VAL A 155 5.44 -7.48 -22.19
C VAL A 155 5.56 -6.55 -23.40
N PHE A 156 6.64 -5.77 -23.48
CA PHE A 156 6.94 -4.84 -24.56
C PHE A 156 8.07 -5.29 -25.49
N SER A 157 8.66 -6.47 -25.27
CA SER A 157 9.73 -6.98 -26.11
C SER A 157 9.30 -7.06 -27.58
N GLY A 158 10.08 -6.43 -28.47
CA GLY A 158 9.80 -6.38 -29.91
C GLY A 158 8.61 -5.50 -30.32
N LYS A 159 8.00 -4.73 -29.40
CA LYS A 159 6.89 -3.82 -29.69
C LYS A 159 7.40 -2.39 -29.90
N ASN A 160 6.64 -1.60 -30.66
CA ASN A 160 6.79 -0.15 -30.70
C ASN A 160 5.96 0.45 -29.56
N VAL A 161 6.60 1.20 -28.66
CA VAL A 161 5.97 1.73 -27.45
C VAL A 161 5.98 3.25 -27.46
N VAL A 162 4.85 3.85 -27.11
CA VAL A 162 4.73 5.29 -26.82
C VAL A 162 4.28 5.44 -25.38
N VAL A 163 5.03 6.22 -24.60
CA VAL A 163 4.68 6.56 -23.21
C VAL A 163 4.00 7.92 -23.21
N PHE A 164 2.76 7.97 -22.69
CA PHE A 164 2.00 9.21 -22.57
C PHE A 164 2.00 9.68 -21.11
N GLY A 165 2.61 10.86 -20.90
CA GLY A 165 2.84 11.43 -19.56
C GLY A 165 4.29 11.29 -19.10
N MET A 166 4.78 12.29 -18.37
CA MET A 166 6.13 12.35 -17.82
C MET A 166 6.11 12.27 -16.27
N GLY A 167 5.16 11.48 -15.76
CA GLY A 167 5.08 11.15 -14.34
C GLY A 167 6.29 10.33 -13.90
N LYS A 168 6.55 10.36 -12.59
CA LYS A 168 7.57 9.52 -11.95
C LYS A 168 7.04 8.13 -11.63
#